data_AF-A0A9E6DYP5-F1
#
_entry.id   AF-A0A9E6DYP5-F1
#
_cell.length_a   1.000
_cell.length_b   1.000
_cell.length_c   1.000
_cell.angle_alpha   90.00
_cell.angle_beta   90.00
_cell.angle_gamma   90.00
#
_symmetry.space_group_name_H-M   'P 1'
#
loop_
_entity.id
_entity.type
_entity.pdbx_description
1 polymer ?
#
loop_
_entity_poly.entity_id
_entity_poly.type
_entity_poly.pdbx_seq_one_letter_code
_entity_poly.pdbx_strand_id
1 'polypeptide(L)'
;MIAKLIKLAAVATLALGISSAWAAGLVHEGTVLDTMNGGGYTYVQIEASDNTFWAAGPQVEVNKGDTVVVQEQMWMNDFTSKSLDRTFEELLFVGRIDKK
;
A
#
# COMPACT_ATOMS: atom_id res chain seq x y z
N MET A 1 -55.75 -35.33 5.92
CA MET A 1 -56.60 -34.31 5.27
C MET A 1 -56.04 -32.93 5.60
N ILE A 2 -55.78 -32.11 4.58
CA ILE A 2 -55.74 -30.62 4.57
C ILE A 2 -54.72 -29.93 5.51
N ALA A 3 -53.54 -29.51 5.05
CA ALA A 3 -53.21 -28.35 4.19
C ALA A 3 -53.52 -26.97 4.82
N LYS A 4 -52.47 -26.17 5.08
CA LYS A 4 -52.35 -24.76 4.65
C LYS A 4 -50.98 -24.15 4.97
N LEU A 5 -50.30 -23.73 3.90
CA LEU A 5 -49.22 -22.74 3.92
C LEU A 5 -49.79 -21.36 4.26
N ILE A 6 -49.00 -20.55 4.97
CA ILE A 6 -49.01 -19.09 4.84
C ILE A 6 -47.56 -18.63 4.72
N LYS A 7 -47.22 -18.03 3.58
CA LYS A 7 -46.01 -17.24 3.34
C LYS A 7 -46.30 -15.77 3.71
N LEU A 8 -45.24 -15.03 4.08
CA LEU A 8 -45.00 -13.55 3.98
C LEU A 8 -44.30 -13.06 5.27
N ALA A 9 -42.98 -12.87 5.26
CA ALA A 9 -42.24 -11.69 4.79
C ALA A 9 -42.21 -10.55 5.83
N ALA A 10 -41.03 -10.35 6.45
CA ALA A 10 -40.68 -9.10 7.12
C ALA A 10 -39.20 -8.80 6.88
N VAL A 11 -38.97 -7.67 6.25
CA VAL A 11 -37.72 -7.03 5.84
C VAL A 11 -36.83 -6.78 7.06
N ALA A 12 -35.57 -7.23 7.02
CA ALA A 12 -34.55 -6.88 8.00
C ALA A 12 -33.40 -6.14 7.31
N THR A 13 -33.56 -4.82 7.29
CA THR A 13 -32.51 -3.77 7.32
C THR A 13 -31.26 -3.91 6.44
N LEU A 14 -31.18 -3.05 5.42
CA LEU A 14 -29.94 -2.63 4.76
C LEU A 14 -28.87 -2.25 5.78
N ALA A 15 -27.82 -3.05 5.88
CA ALA A 15 -26.51 -2.64 6.39
C ALA A 15 -25.58 -2.42 5.19
N LEU A 16 -25.79 -1.34 4.44
CA LEU A 16 -24.90 -0.89 3.37
C LEU A 16 -24.44 0.53 3.73
N GLY A 17 -23.36 0.67 4.50
CA GLY A 17 -22.91 2.02 4.86
C GLY A 17 -21.62 2.22 5.63
N ILE A 18 -20.88 1.18 6.05
CA ILE A 18 -19.63 1.35 6.81
C ILE A 18 -18.63 0.25 6.45
N SER A 19 -18.00 0.34 5.28
CA SER A 19 -16.83 -0.51 4.98
C SER A 19 -15.80 0.11 4.03
N SER A 20 -15.78 1.43 3.82
CA SER A 20 -14.75 2.07 2.99
C SER A 20 -13.54 2.58 3.78
N ALA A 21 -13.63 2.70 5.11
CA ALA A 21 -12.54 3.22 5.94
C ALA A 21 -11.40 2.21 6.22
N TRP A 22 -11.60 0.93 5.89
CA TRP A 22 -10.58 -0.12 6.07
C TRP A 22 -9.70 -0.33 4.82
N ALA A 23 -9.98 0.37 3.72
CA ALA A 23 -9.26 0.21 2.45
C ALA A 23 -8.11 1.23 2.26
N ALA A 24 -8.01 2.23 3.13
CA ALA A 24 -6.89 3.17 3.10
C ALA A 24 -5.72 2.56 3.89
N GLY A 25 -4.69 2.08 3.19
CA GLY A 25 -3.45 1.62 3.80
C GLY A 25 -2.78 2.71 4.64
N LEU A 26 -1.91 2.29 5.56
CA LEU A 26 -1.15 3.19 6.43
C LEU A 26 -0.33 4.21 5.62
N VAL A 27 -0.23 5.44 6.11
CA VAL A 27 0.59 6.47 5.50
C VAL A 27 1.91 6.53 6.26
N HIS A 28 3.01 6.46 5.51
CA HIS A 28 4.36 6.56 6.04
C HIS A 28 5.00 7.85 5.53
N GLU A 29 5.65 8.59 6.43
CA GLU A 29 6.40 9.79 6.13
C GLU A 29 7.81 9.66 6.70
N GLY A 30 8.82 10.06 5.91
CA GLY A 30 10.20 9.94 6.35
C GLY A 30 11.22 10.54 5.40
N THR A 31 12.48 10.44 5.78
CA THR A 31 13.62 10.96 4.99
C THR A 31 14.17 9.88 4.07
N VAL A 32 14.44 10.23 2.82
CA VAL A 32 15.08 9.34 1.86
C VAL A 32 16.56 9.17 2.22
N LEU A 33 16.95 7.97 2.63
CA LEU A 33 18.35 7.61 2.91
C LEU A 33 19.11 7.19 1.65
N ASP A 34 18.42 6.58 0.70
CA ASP A 34 18.96 6.15 -0.58
C ASP A 34 17.85 6.00 -1.64
N THR A 35 18.20 6.13 -2.91
CA THR A 35 17.25 6.05 -4.02
C THR A 35 17.89 5.50 -5.30
N MET A 36 17.11 4.74 -6.05
CA MET A 36 17.52 4.19 -7.35
C MET A 36 16.32 3.98 -8.27
N ASN A 37 16.54 4.12 -9.57
CA ASN A 37 15.52 3.89 -10.59
C ASN A 37 15.83 2.60 -11.36
N GLY A 38 14.79 1.81 -11.65
CA GLY A 38 14.94 0.57 -12.42
C GLY A 38 13.62 -0.04 -12.83
N GLY A 39 13.52 -0.51 -14.08
CA GLY A 39 12.32 -1.21 -14.58
C GLY A 39 11.03 -0.39 -14.57
N GLY A 40 11.13 0.95 -14.62
CA GLY A 40 9.97 1.86 -14.57
C GLY A 40 9.52 2.25 -13.17
N TYR A 41 10.29 1.89 -12.14
CA TYR A 41 10.02 2.22 -10.75
C TYR A 41 11.14 3.08 -10.14
N THR A 42 10.78 3.85 -9.12
CA THR A 42 11.72 4.45 -8.17
C THR A 42 11.66 3.65 -6.88
N TYR A 43 12.83 3.26 -6.39
CA TYR A 43 13.03 2.56 -5.13
C TYR A 43 13.64 3.55 -4.16
N VAL A 44 13.03 3.71 -2.99
CA VAL A 44 13.48 4.63 -1.95
C VAL A 44 13.64 3.89 -0.63
N GLN A 45 14.77 4.10 0.04
CA GLN A 45 14.92 3.71 1.44
C GLN A 45 14.46 4.87 2.30
N ILE A 46 13.40 4.67 3.07
CA ILE A 46 12.77 5.71 3.89
C ILE A 46 13.12 5.43 5.35
N GLU A 47 13.70 6.43 6.03
CA GLU A 47 13.79 6.48 7.48
C GLU A 47 12.55 7.18 8.02
N ALA A 48 11.60 6.40 8.53
CA ALA A 48 10.45 6.88 9.27
C ALA A 48 10.74 6.79 10.78
N SER A 49 9.86 7.36 11.62
CA SER A 49 10.10 7.52 13.07
C SER A 49 10.57 6.25 13.78
N ASP A 50 9.98 5.10 13.46
CA ASP A 50 10.17 3.85 14.20
C ASP A 50 10.82 2.73 13.36
N ASN A 51 10.99 2.93 12.05
CA ASN A 51 11.51 1.93 11.15
C ASN A 51 12.20 2.53 9.91
N THR A 52 13.11 1.76 9.33
CA THR A 52 13.71 2.04 8.03
C THR A 52 13.35 0.91 7.07
N PHE A 53 12.75 1.23 5.93
CA PHE A 53 12.28 0.24 4.97
C PHE A 53 12.45 0.73 3.53
N TRP A 54 12.42 -0.21 2.59
CA TRP A 54 12.39 0.11 1.16
C TRP A 54 10.95 0.21 0.67
N ALA A 55 10.67 1.22 -0.14
CA ALA A 55 9.43 1.33 -0.90
C ALA A 55 9.71 1.44 -2.40
N ALA A 56 8.81 0.90 -3.23
CA ALA A 56 8.87 1.00 -4.68
C ALA A 56 7.53 1.52 -5.23
N GLY A 57 7.60 2.57 -6.04
CA GLY A 57 6.45 3.16 -6.73
C GLY A 57 6.78 3.54 -8.17
N PRO A 58 5.78 4.04 -8.94
CA PRO A 58 6.02 4.58 -10.28
C PRO A 58 7.16 5.59 -10.27
N GLN A 59 7.96 5.60 -11.34
CA GLN A 59 9.17 6.41 -11.38
C GLN A 59 8.89 7.91 -11.14
N VAL A 60 9.62 8.50 -10.19
CA VAL A 60 9.54 9.91 -9.79
C VAL A 60 10.93 10.45 -9.47
N GLU A 61 11.12 11.77 -9.60
CA GLU A 61 12.37 12.42 -9.21
C GLU A 61 12.41 12.64 -7.69
N VAL A 62 13.33 11.95 -7.02
CA VAL A 62 13.62 12.10 -5.59
C VAL A 62 15.13 11.96 -5.39
N ASN A 63 15.66 12.62 -4.36
CA ASN A 63 17.06 12.58 -3.98
C ASN A 63 17.22 12.18 -2.52
N LYS A 64 18.43 11.72 -2.17
CA LYS A 64 18.81 11.51 -0.78
C LYS A 64 18.65 12.80 0.03
N GLY A 65 18.04 12.69 1.20
CA GLY A 65 17.72 13.81 2.09
C GLY A 65 16.35 14.45 1.85
N ASP A 66 15.64 14.09 0.78
CA ASP A 66 14.26 14.55 0.58
C ASP A 66 13.32 13.92 1.62
N THR A 67 12.29 14.67 2.03
CA THR A 67 11.17 14.11 2.81
C THR A 67 10.09 13.63 1.84
N VAL A 68 9.63 12.39 2.03
CA VAL A 68 8.60 11.78 1.20
C VAL A 68 7.45 11.23 2.03
N VAL A 69 6.27 11.16 1.41
CA VAL A 69 5.08 10.50 1.92
C VAL A 69 4.70 9.39 0.96
N VAL A 70 4.42 8.21 1.51
CA VAL A 70 3.92 7.07 0.76
C VAL A 70 2.71 6.47 1.46
N GLN A 71 1.75 5.99 0.67
CA GLN A 71 0.62 5.22 1.18
C GLN A 71 0.87 3.74 0.92
N GLU A 72 0.80 2.95 1.98
CA GLU A 72 0.95 1.51 1.95
C GLU A 72 -0.10 0.86 1.04
N GLN A 73 0.36 -0.08 0.20
CA GLN A 73 -0.54 -0.95 -0.57
C GLN A 73 -0.23 -2.41 -0.32
N MET A 74 1.01 -2.84 -0.52
CA MET A 74 1.37 -4.25 -0.39
C MET A 74 2.83 -4.42 0.01
N TRP A 75 3.06 -5.10 1.13
CA TRP A 75 4.38 -5.57 1.54
C TRP A 75 4.73 -6.87 0.80
N MET A 76 5.96 -6.94 0.30
CA MET A 76 6.54 -8.11 -0.35
C MET A 76 7.81 -8.50 0.38
N ASN A 77 7.96 -9.79 0.66
CA ASN A 77 9.19 -10.34 1.19
C ASN A 77 10.01 -10.97 0.06
N ASP A 78 11.34 -10.96 0.19
CA ASP A 78 12.30 -11.57 -0.75
C ASP A 78 12.09 -11.15 -2.22
N PHE A 79 11.76 -9.87 -2.43
CA PHE A 79 11.49 -9.36 -3.77
C PHE A 79 12.78 -9.12 -4.56
N THR A 80 12.94 -9.81 -5.69
CA THR A 80 14.06 -9.58 -6.61
C THR A 80 13.69 -8.62 -7.74
N SER A 81 14.35 -7.47 -7.79
CA SER A 81 14.34 -6.56 -8.93
C SER A 81 15.38 -6.99 -9.96
N LYS A 82 14.91 -7.51 -11.10
CA LYS A 82 15.79 -7.93 -12.20
C LYS A 82 16.55 -6.75 -12.85
N SER A 83 15.95 -5.56 -12.87
CA SER A 83 16.54 -4.38 -13.49
C SER A 83 17.67 -3.78 -12.63
N LEU A 84 17.65 -4.02 -11.33
CA LEU A 84 18.67 -3.56 -10.39
C LEU A 84 19.66 -4.66 -9.99
N ASP A 85 19.44 -5.91 -10.45
CA ASP A 85 20.17 -7.10 -10.01
C ASP A 85 20.27 -7.19 -8.47
N ARG A 86 19.13 -6.94 -7.79
CA ARG A 86 19.06 -6.80 -6.33
C ARG A 86 17.84 -7.49 -5.76
N THR A 87 18.02 -8.16 -4.62
CA THR A 87 16.92 -8.66 -3.79
C THR A 87 16.73 -7.78 -2.57
N PHE A 88 15.47 -7.50 -2.25
CA PHE A 88 15.02 -6.80 -1.05
C PHE A 88 14.37 -7.82 -0.12
N GLU A 89 14.87 -7.92 1.12
CA GLU A 89 14.30 -8.81 2.14
C GLU A 89 12.84 -8.42 2.41
N GLU A 90 12.57 -7.12 2.49
CA GLU A 90 11.22 -6.54 2.58
C GLU A 90 11.12 -5.29 1.69
N LEU A 91 10.05 -5.19 0.92
CA LEU A 91 9.76 -4.06 0.02
C LEU A 91 8.28 -3.70 0.07
N LEU A 92 8.00 -2.43 0.32
CA LEU A 92 6.64 -1.89 0.24
C LEU A 92 6.33 -1.39 -1.17
N PHE A 93 5.36 -2.00 -1.85
CA PHE A 93 4.79 -1.43 -3.07
C PHE A 93 3.79 -0.33 -2.75
N VAL A 94 3.94 0.79 -3.45
CA VAL A 94 3.12 2.00 -3.27
C VAL A 94 2.64 2.53 -4.60
N GLY A 95 1.46 3.16 -4.59
CA GLY A 95 0.87 3.73 -5.81
C GLY A 95 1.54 5.03 -6.26
N ARG A 96 2.20 5.73 -5.34
CA ARG A 96 2.96 6.97 -5.58
C ARG A 96 3.95 7.22 -4.45
N ILE A 97 4.96 8.04 -4.76
CA ILE A 97 5.90 8.61 -3.79
C ILE A 97 5.75 10.13 -3.91
N ASP A 98 5.15 10.76 -2.91
CA ASP A 98 4.94 12.21 -2.89
C ASP A 98 6.09 12.87 -2.15
N LYS A 99 6.90 13.65 -2.87
CA LYS A 99 7.95 14.50 -2.27
C LYS A 99 7.31 15.74 -1.64
N LYS A 100 7.70 16.08 -0.40
CA LYS A 100 7.29 17.32 0.28
C LYS A 100 8.12 18.54 -0.11
#